data_AF-A0A813D8D8-F1
#
_entry.id   AF-A0A813D8D8-F1
#
_cell.length_a   1.000
_cell.length_b   1.000
_cell.length_c   1.000
_cell.angle_alpha   90.00
_cell.angle_beta   90.00
_cell.angle_gamma   90.00
#
_symmetry.space_group_name_H-M   'P 1'
#
loop_
_entity.id
_entity.type
_entity.pdbx_description
1 polymer ?
#
loop_
_entity_poly.entity_id
_entity_poly.type
_entity_poly.pdbx_seq_one_letter_code
_entity_poly.pdbx_strand_id
1 'polypeptide(L)'
;FVVLTCRVLRMVITTFSNTVMVTAALSDVCSGKDLAMASSLMAASTGLGLVLTPFVEARILQRSSPRFAYLALSVLGAVQVVYNVFVMPETLEIAKRIPMQAALTLQNFNPFGFMRIFTHGSKGLCQMTTVATLQMAIEGKNMSDLSQVWMKNHLGWTIEGARNFVISYGMLCVASGMSLTPYLLRTLSPRAFTTLTNLFNFLGFAIRGRQGALFFILG
;
A
#
# COMPACT_ATOMS: atom_id res chain seq x y z
N PHE A 1 26.14 -6.37 5.02
CA PHE A 1 25.82 -5.00 5.49
C PHE A 1 25.23 -4.14 4.36
N VAL A 2 25.94 -3.91 3.25
CA VAL A 2 25.47 -3.07 2.12
C VAL A 2 24.07 -3.42 1.61
N VAL A 3 23.78 -4.71 1.35
CA VAL A 3 22.46 -5.16 0.87
C VAL A 3 21.33 -4.84 1.84
N LEU A 4 21.58 -4.95 3.15
CA LEU A 4 20.59 -4.64 4.18
C LEU A 4 20.28 -3.14 4.18
N THR A 5 21.31 -2.29 4.14
CA THR A 5 21.16 -0.83 4.08
C THR A 5 20.38 -0.40 2.84
N CYS A 6 20.72 -0.92 1.66
CA CYS A 6 19.98 -0.65 0.42
C CYS A 6 18.52 -1.08 0.51
N ARG A 7 18.24 -2.24 1.11
CA ARG A 7 16.86 -2.73 1.30
C ARG A 7 16.06 -1.82 2.24
N VAL A 8 16.63 -1.41 3.36
CA VAL A 8 16.00 -0.50 4.33
C VAL A 8 15.70 0.84 3.68
N LEU A 9 16.71 1.46 3.04
CA LEU A 9 16.53 2.75 2.36
C LEU A 9 15.47 2.68 1.26
N ARG A 10 15.48 1.60 0.46
CA ARG A 10 14.45 1.38 -0.56
C ARG A 10 13.06 1.30 0.06
N MET A 11 12.87 0.56 1.16
CA MET A 11 11.55 0.45 1.81
C MET A 11 11.08 1.79 2.39
N VAL A 12 11.99 2.56 3.01
CA VAL A 12 11.68 3.90 3.52
C VAL A 12 11.24 4.80 2.37
N ILE A 13 12.05 4.93 1.31
CA ILE A 13 11.77 5.79 0.17
C ILE A 13 10.47 5.37 -0.53
N THR A 14 10.26 4.07 -0.73
CA THR A 14 9.04 3.57 -1.38
C THR A 14 7.79 3.90 -0.56
N THR A 15 7.86 3.77 0.76
CA THR A 15 6.73 4.06 1.66
C THR A 15 6.38 5.55 1.66
N PHE A 16 7.37 6.43 1.80
CA PHE A 16 7.14 7.88 1.78
C PHE A 16 6.69 8.35 0.40
N SER A 17 7.40 7.97 -0.67
CA SER A 17 7.11 8.44 -2.03
C SER A 17 5.77 7.95 -2.55
N ASN A 18 5.35 6.72 -2.24
CA ASN A 18 4.09 6.21 -2.72
C ASN A 18 2.98 6.47 -1.70
N THR A 19 2.98 5.76 -0.57
CA THR A 19 1.83 5.79 0.35
C THR A 19 1.57 7.19 0.91
N VAL A 20 2.60 7.89 1.37
CA VAL A 20 2.42 9.18 2.04
C VAL A 20 2.14 10.29 1.02
N MET A 21 3.01 10.45 0.01
CA MET A 21 2.88 11.56 -0.94
C MET A 21 1.66 11.41 -1.86
N VAL A 22 1.34 10.20 -2.35
CA VAL A 22 0.14 10.01 -3.19
C VAL A 22 -1.14 10.26 -2.39
N THR A 23 -1.21 9.78 -1.14
CA THR A 23 -2.40 10.03 -0.30
C THR A 23 -2.54 11.51 0.05
N ALA A 24 -1.43 12.20 0.34
CA ALA A 24 -1.43 13.64 0.58
C ALA A 24 -1.89 14.41 -0.66
N ALA A 25 -1.29 14.14 -1.83
CA ALA A 25 -1.65 14.77 -3.09
C ALA A 25 -3.11 14.52 -3.48
N LEU A 26 -3.61 13.30 -3.27
CA LEU A 26 -5.04 12.99 -3.47
C LEU A 26 -5.93 13.76 -2.50
N SER A 27 -5.54 13.91 -1.24
CA SER A 27 -6.31 14.69 -0.25
C SER A 27 -6.30 16.19 -0.49
N ASP A 28 -5.31 16.70 -1.21
CA ASP A 28 -5.26 18.10 -1.64
C ASP A 28 -6.29 18.39 -2.74
N VAL A 29 -6.47 17.46 -3.68
CA VAL A 29 -7.30 17.67 -4.89
C VAL A 29 -8.69 17.03 -4.81
N CYS A 30 -8.91 16.07 -3.93
CA CYS A 30 -10.17 15.36 -3.78
C CYS A 30 -10.66 15.42 -2.32
N SER A 31 -11.98 15.42 -2.16
CA SER A 31 -12.61 15.40 -0.83
C SER A 31 -13.81 14.46 -0.80
N GLY A 32 -14.22 14.06 0.40
CA GLY A 32 -15.44 13.28 0.62
C GLY A 32 -15.52 12.00 -0.23
N LYS A 33 -16.57 11.91 -1.07
CA LYS A 33 -16.82 10.75 -1.92
C LYS A 33 -15.80 10.61 -3.05
N ASP A 34 -15.32 11.73 -3.61
CA ASP A 34 -14.35 11.70 -4.71
C ASP A 34 -13.00 11.18 -4.25
N LEU A 35 -12.60 11.54 -3.02
CA LEU A 35 -11.39 10.99 -2.40
C LEU A 35 -11.51 9.48 -2.18
N ALA A 36 -12.69 9.00 -1.76
CA ALA A 36 -12.93 7.57 -1.58
C ALA A 36 -12.88 6.80 -2.92
N MET A 37 -13.42 7.37 -3.99
CA MET A 37 -13.35 6.83 -5.35
C MET A 37 -11.92 6.85 -5.91
N ALA A 38 -11.19 7.95 -5.73
CA ALA A 38 -9.79 8.03 -6.15
C ALA A 38 -8.90 7.02 -5.40
N SER A 39 -9.16 6.86 -4.09
CA SER A 39 -8.48 5.86 -3.27
C SER A 39 -8.78 4.42 -3.72
N SER A 40 -9.99 4.14 -4.20
CA SER A 40 -10.31 2.81 -4.75
C SER A 40 -9.60 2.54 -6.07
N LEU A 41 -9.46 3.55 -6.94
CA LEU A 41 -8.68 3.45 -8.18
C LEU A 41 -7.18 3.29 -7.91
N MET A 42 -6.66 3.92 -6.85
CA MET A 42 -5.29 3.71 -6.39
C MET A 42 -5.06 2.24 -5.96
N ALA A 43 -6.03 1.65 -5.24
CA ALA A 43 -5.98 0.24 -4.87
C ALA A 43 -6.02 -0.69 -6.10
N ALA A 44 -6.85 -0.39 -7.10
CA ALA A 44 -6.89 -1.13 -8.35
C ALA A 44 -5.55 -1.06 -9.11
N SER A 45 -4.96 0.14 -9.19
CA SER A 45 -3.67 0.36 -9.84
C SER A 45 -2.55 -0.42 -9.15
N THR A 46 -2.58 -0.47 -7.82
CA THR A 46 -1.66 -1.29 -7.01
C THR A 46 -1.84 -2.78 -7.33
N GLY A 47 -3.09 -3.24 -7.41
CA GLY A 47 -3.44 -4.61 -7.80
C GLY A 47 -2.89 -4.99 -9.17
N LEU A 48 -3.00 -4.09 -10.15
CA LEU A 48 -2.45 -4.29 -11.49
C LEU A 48 -0.93 -4.49 -11.45
N GLY A 49 -0.24 -3.71 -10.64
CA GLY A 49 1.19 -3.88 -10.39
C GLY A 49 1.52 -5.28 -9.83
N LEU A 50 0.74 -5.77 -8.87
CA LEU A 50 0.93 -7.11 -8.28
C LEU A 50 0.68 -8.25 -9.29
N VAL A 51 -0.23 -8.06 -10.24
CA VAL A 51 -0.49 -9.03 -11.32
C VAL A 51 0.66 -9.03 -12.33
N LEU A 52 1.07 -7.85 -12.81
CA LEU A 52 2.03 -7.74 -13.91
C LEU A 52 3.47 -8.03 -13.50
N THR A 53 3.88 -7.61 -12.29
CA THR A 53 5.28 -7.66 -11.86
C THR A 53 5.86 -9.07 -11.90
N PRO A 54 5.20 -10.13 -11.36
CA PRO A 54 5.78 -11.46 -11.36
C PRO A 54 6.00 -12.05 -12.76
N PHE A 55 5.18 -11.67 -13.75
CA PHE A 55 5.37 -12.13 -15.13
C PHE A 55 6.59 -11.47 -15.78
N VAL A 56 6.73 -10.15 -15.59
CA VAL A 56 7.87 -9.40 -16.12
C VAL A 56 9.16 -9.86 -15.44
N GLU A 57 9.15 -9.98 -14.11
CA GLU A 57 10.29 -10.42 -13.32
C GLU A 57 10.70 -11.85 -13.68
N ALA A 58 9.75 -12.79 -13.76
CA ALA A 58 10.06 -14.18 -14.12
C ALA A 58 10.73 -14.27 -15.51
N ARG A 59 10.28 -13.48 -16.48
CA ARG A 59 10.90 -13.46 -17.83
C ARG A 59 12.31 -12.90 -17.81
N ILE A 60 12.59 -11.90 -16.99
CA ILE A 60 13.94 -11.35 -16.81
C ILE A 60 14.85 -12.39 -16.14
N LEU A 61 14.37 -13.01 -15.06
CA LEU A 61 15.14 -13.99 -14.28
C LEU A 61 15.40 -15.30 -15.04
N GLN A 62 14.50 -15.73 -15.92
CA GLN A 62 14.70 -16.91 -16.76
C GLN A 62 15.80 -16.70 -17.81
N ARG A 63 16.01 -15.47 -18.27
CA ARG A 63 16.93 -15.14 -19.37
C ARG A 63 18.23 -14.49 -18.90
N SER A 64 18.30 -14.06 -17.65
CA SER A 64 19.37 -13.21 -17.16
C SER A 64 19.56 -13.33 -15.65
N SER A 65 20.55 -12.64 -15.11
CA SER A 65 20.81 -12.63 -13.66
C SER A 65 19.96 -11.60 -12.91
N PRO A 66 19.73 -11.78 -11.58
CA PRO A 66 18.89 -10.90 -10.77
C PRO A 66 19.22 -9.40 -10.84
N ARG A 67 20.48 -9.04 -11.15
CA ARG A 67 20.91 -7.65 -11.36
C ARG A 67 20.06 -6.92 -12.41
N PHE A 68 19.58 -7.61 -13.44
CA PHE A 68 18.78 -6.99 -14.50
C PHE A 68 17.34 -6.71 -14.06
N ALA A 69 16.80 -7.49 -13.11
CA ALA A 69 15.51 -7.18 -12.51
C ALA A 69 15.58 -5.88 -11.69
N TYR A 70 16.67 -5.70 -10.92
CA TYR A 70 16.93 -4.45 -10.22
C TYR A 70 17.17 -3.29 -11.17
N LEU A 71 17.92 -3.49 -12.26
CA LEU A 71 18.16 -2.47 -13.28
C LEU A 71 16.83 -2.04 -13.95
N ALA A 72 15.98 -2.98 -14.33
CA ALA A 72 14.67 -2.68 -14.91
C ALA A 72 13.81 -1.87 -13.94
N LEU A 73 13.81 -2.21 -12.65
CA LEU A 73 13.13 -1.43 -11.62
C LEU A 73 13.70 -0.01 -11.50
N SER A 74 15.03 0.15 -11.55
CA SER A 74 15.67 1.48 -11.54
C SER A 74 15.30 2.32 -12.76
N VAL A 75 15.22 1.71 -13.95
CA VAL A 75 14.78 2.40 -15.17
C VAL A 75 13.32 2.85 -15.04
N LEU A 76 12.41 1.97 -14.57
CA LEU A 76 11.02 2.35 -14.33
C LEU A 76 10.89 3.47 -13.31
N GLY A 77 11.68 3.43 -12.23
CA GLY A 77 11.74 4.51 -11.24
C GLY A 77 12.24 5.83 -11.85
N ALA A 78 13.25 5.79 -12.71
CA ALA A 78 13.74 6.99 -13.41
C ALA A 78 12.68 7.58 -14.35
N VAL A 79 11.97 6.72 -15.11
CA VAL A 79 10.84 7.14 -15.95
C VAL A 79 9.73 7.77 -15.12
N GLN A 80 9.39 7.18 -13.97
CA GLN A 80 8.40 7.74 -13.05
C GLN A 80 8.82 9.10 -12.48
N VAL A 81 10.11 9.29 -12.16
CA VAL A 81 10.63 10.60 -11.72
C VAL A 81 10.50 11.63 -12.83
N VAL A 82 10.91 11.29 -14.06
CA VAL A 82 10.77 12.18 -15.22
C VAL A 82 9.30 12.56 -15.42
N TYR A 83 8.39 11.57 -15.39
CA TYR A 83 6.97 11.83 -15.50
C TYR A 83 6.46 12.77 -14.41
N ASN A 84 6.82 12.54 -13.15
CA ASN A 84 6.38 13.39 -12.04
C ASN A 84 6.92 14.83 -12.16
N VAL A 85 8.17 15.01 -12.58
CA VAL A 85 8.78 16.35 -12.73
C VAL A 85 8.09 17.17 -13.83
N PHE A 86 7.69 16.53 -14.93
CA PHE A 86 7.14 17.27 -16.09
C PHE A 86 5.61 17.30 -16.16
N VAL A 87 4.93 16.30 -15.58
CA VAL A 87 3.49 16.09 -15.77
C VAL A 87 2.69 16.32 -14.50
N MET A 88 3.24 16.01 -13.33
CA MET A 88 2.50 16.12 -12.07
C MET A 88 2.53 17.58 -11.57
N PRO A 89 1.39 18.28 -11.51
CA PRO A 89 1.35 19.63 -10.97
C PRO A 89 1.49 19.60 -9.44
N GLU A 90 1.93 20.72 -8.87
CA GLU A 90 1.88 20.94 -7.43
C GLU A 90 0.42 20.94 -6.96
N THR A 91 0.06 19.98 -6.11
CA THR A 91 -1.33 19.75 -5.67
C THR A 91 -1.75 20.65 -4.52
N LEU A 92 -0.81 21.08 -3.67
CA LEU A 92 -1.13 21.85 -2.49
C LEU A 92 -1.49 23.30 -2.85
N GLU A 93 -2.59 23.81 -2.32
CA GLU A 93 -3.00 25.21 -2.49
C GLU A 93 -1.91 26.18 -2.02
N ILE A 94 -1.69 27.26 -2.77
CA ILE A 94 -0.62 28.25 -2.47
C ILE A 94 -0.70 28.78 -1.03
N ALA A 95 -1.91 29.01 -0.51
CA ALA A 95 -2.12 29.52 0.84
C ALA A 95 -1.66 28.56 1.96
N LYS A 96 -1.56 27.26 1.69
CA LYS A 96 -1.12 26.23 2.64
C LYS A 96 0.37 25.89 2.50
N ARG A 97 1.05 26.42 1.47
CA ARG A 97 2.47 26.17 1.22
C ARG A 97 3.30 26.92 2.25
N ILE A 98 4.18 26.19 2.93
CA ILE A 98 5.18 26.77 3.82
C ILE A 98 6.53 26.89 3.09
N PRO A 99 7.30 27.96 3.32
CA PRO A 99 8.63 28.09 2.73
C PRO A 99 9.56 26.99 3.26
N MET A 100 10.47 26.52 2.43
CA MET A 100 11.36 25.40 2.76
C MET A 100 12.19 25.66 4.02
N GLN A 101 12.61 26.90 4.26
CA GLN A 101 13.34 27.32 5.45
C GLN A 101 12.52 27.14 6.73
N ALA A 102 11.20 27.38 6.68
CA ALA A 102 10.30 27.15 7.80
C ALA A 102 10.01 25.65 7.98
N ALA A 103 9.93 24.89 6.88
CA ALA A 103 9.75 23.44 6.92
C ALA A 103 10.95 22.73 7.58
N LEU A 104 12.17 23.14 7.25
CA LEU A 104 13.44 22.55 7.73
C LEU A 104 13.88 23.08 9.11
N THR A 105 12.93 23.34 10.01
CA THR A 105 13.26 23.69 11.41
C THR A 105 13.34 22.44 12.27
N LEU A 106 14.26 22.43 13.25
CA LEU A 106 14.45 21.27 14.15
C LEU A 106 13.16 20.86 14.87
N GLN A 107 12.28 21.83 15.13
CA GLN A 107 10.97 21.61 15.76
C GLN A 107 10.02 20.76 14.89
N ASN A 108 10.13 20.84 13.56
CA ASN A 108 9.34 20.04 12.63
C ASN A 108 9.89 18.61 12.47
N PHE A 109 11.15 18.36 12.83
CA PHE A 109 11.77 17.03 12.86
C PHE A 109 11.46 16.25 14.14
N ASN A 110 10.22 16.37 14.65
CA ASN A 110 9.80 15.62 15.83
C ASN A 110 9.20 14.26 15.43
N PRO A 111 9.90 13.12 15.65
CA PRO A 111 9.39 11.79 15.31
C PRO A 111 8.13 11.40 16.09
N PHE A 112 7.84 12.08 17.21
CA PHE A 112 6.66 11.89 18.03
C PHE A 112 5.61 12.98 17.82
N GLY A 113 5.76 13.83 16.80
CA GLY A 113 4.79 14.90 16.51
C GLY A 113 3.37 14.38 16.32
N PHE A 114 3.20 13.17 15.79
CA PHE A 114 1.91 12.50 15.63
C PHE A 114 1.17 12.28 16.96
N MET A 115 1.87 12.22 18.11
CA MET A 115 1.26 12.07 19.43
C MET A 115 0.39 13.27 19.82
N ARG A 116 0.56 14.41 19.14
CA ARG A 116 -0.33 15.56 19.29
C ARG A 116 -1.78 15.23 18.94
N ILE A 117 -2.01 14.25 18.05
CA ILE A 117 -3.36 13.76 17.72
C ILE A 117 -4.04 13.21 18.99
N PHE A 118 -3.32 12.49 19.85
CA PHE A 118 -3.89 11.88 21.05
C PHE A 118 -4.07 12.84 22.23
N THR A 119 -3.39 14.00 22.19
CA THR A 119 -3.44 15.00 23.27
C THR A 119 -4.37 16.18 22.95
N HIS A 120 -4.39 16.62 21.69
CA HIS A 120 -5.15 17.80 21.25
C HIS A 120 -6.24 17.46 20.22
N GLY A 121 -6.27 16.24 19.69
CA GLY A 121 -7.28 15.82 18.72
C GLY A 121 -8.62 15.50 19.36
N SER A 122 -9.68 15.49 18.54
CA SER A 122 -11.00 15.05 18.99
C SER A 122 -11.01 13.56 19.33
N LYS A 123 -11.89 13.14 20.24
CA LYS A 123 -12.03 11.72 20.62
C LYS A 123 -12.23 10.81 19.40
N GLY A 124 -13.03 11.25 18.42
CA GLY A 124 -13.27 10.51 17.18
C GLY A 124 -12.01 10.38 16.33
N LEU A 125 -11.22 11.45 16.20
CA LEU A 125 -9.94 11.40 15.47
C LEU A 125 -8.93 10.46 16.15
N CYS A 126 -8.83 10.52 17.48
CA CYS A 126 -8.00 9.60 18.25
C CYS A 126 -8.38 8.14 17.99
N GLN A 127 -9.68 7.83 18.08
CA GLN A 127 -10.19 6.47 17.85
C GLN A 127 -9.91 5.98 16.43
N MET A 128 -10.20 6.81 15.42
CA MET A 128 -9.94 6.47 14.02
C MET A 128 -8.45 6.25 13.76
N THR A 129 -7.59 7.12 14.30
CA THR A 129 -6.13 7.01 14.15
C THR A 129 -5.60 5.74 14.79
N THR A 130 -6.06 5.40 16.00
CA THR A 130 -5.67 4.15 16.68
C THR A 130 -6.12 2.93 15.87
N VAL A 131 -7.38 2.88 15.44
CA VAL A 131 -7.92 1.76 14.67
C VAL A 131 -7.16 1.59 13.35
N ALA A 132 -6.97 2.68 12.59
CA ALA A 132 -6.22 2.64 11.34
C ALA A 132 -4.77 2.17 11.55
N THR A 133 -4.10 2.66 12.59
CA THR A 133 -2.72 2.25 12.91
C THR A 133 -2.63 0.76 13.20
N LEU A 134 -3.54 0.22 14.02
CA LEU A 134 -3.59 -1.21 14.33
C LEU A 134 -3.91 -2.05 13.08
N GLN A 135 -4.80 -1.57 12.21
CA GLN A 135 -5.09 -2.24 10.94
C GLN A 135 -3.89 -2.24 9.99
N MET A 136 -3.06 -1.19 9.99
CA MET A 136 -1.84 -1.15 9.19
C MET A 136 -0.75 -2.13 9.69
N ALA A 137 -0.75 -2.49 10.99
CA ALA A 137 0.22 -3.46 11.52
C ALA A 137 0.14 -4.83 10.83
N ILE A 138 -1.07 -5.21 10.37
CA ILE A 138 -1.33 -6.44 9.63
C ILE A 138 -1.36 -6.24 8.10
N GLU A 139 -0.98 -5.06 7.60
CA GLU A 139 -0.91 -4.79 6.16
C GLU A 139 0.05 -5.78 5.48
N GLY A 140 -0.28 -6.17 4.24
CA GLY A 140 0.48 -7.15 3.47
C GLY A 140 1.97 -6.79 3.33
N LYS A 141 2.35 -5.51 3.31
CA LYS A 141 3.76 -5.09 3.27
C LYS A 141 4.53 -5.54 4.52
N ASN A 142 3.96 -5.33 5.70
CA ASN A 142 4.55 -5.70 6.99
C ASN A 142 4.58 -7.21 7.18
N MET A 143 3.56 -7.90 6.68
CA MET A 143 3.43 -9.36 6.78
C MET A 143 4.10 -10.13 5.63
N SER A 144 4.64 -9.44 4.61
CA SER A 144 5.09 -10.08 3.36
C SER A 144 6.23 -11.08 3.56
N ASP A 145 7.29 -10.68 4.25
CA ASP A 145 8.45 -11.54 4.53
C ASP A 145 8.05 -12.76 5.37
N LEU A 146 7.28 -12.55 6.44
CA LEU A 146 6.80 -13.62 7.30
C LEU A 146 5.88 -14.57 6.51
N SER A 147 5.01 -14.03 5.66
CA SER A 147 4.12 -14.82 4.81
C SER A 147 4.94 -15.66 3.81
N GLN A 148 5.99 -15.11 3.21
CA GLN A 148 6.84 -15.88 2.29
C GLN A 148 7.60 -17.00 2.99
N VAL A 149 8.15 -16.74 4.17
CA VAL A 149 8.81 -17.77 4.99
C VAL A 149 7.82 -18.86 5.40
N TRP A 150 6.59 -18.48 5.79
CA TRP A 150 5.53 -19.42 6.14
C TRP A 150 5.10 -20.28 4.95
N MET A 151 4.81 -19.66 3.80
CA MET A 151 4.44 -20.35 2.56
C MET A 151 5.50 -21.36 2.15
N LYS A 152 6.78 -20.98 2.23
CA LYS A 152 7.91 -21.84 1.86
C LYS A 152 8.13 -22.98 2.87
N ASN A 153 8.26 -22.65 4.16
CA ASN A 153 8.76 -23.60 5.16
C ASN A 153 7.65 -24.46 5.79
N HIS A 154 6.44 -23.92 5.96
CA HIS A 154 5.34 -24.64 6.61
C HIS A 154 4.34 -25.21 5.62
N LEU A 155 3.97 -24.44 4.60
CA LEU A 155 3.00 -24.89 3.59
C LEU A 155 3.66 -25.68 2.45
N GLY A 156 5.00 -25.67 2.36
CA GLY A 156 5.74 -26.36 1.30
C GLY A 156 5.40 -25.86 -0.10
N TRP A 157 4.96 -24.61 -0.23
CA TRP A 157 4.53 -24.07 -1.51
C TRP A 157 5.69 -23.99 -2.51
N THR A 158 5.38 -24.34 -3.75
CA THR A 158 6.28 -24.08 -4.87
C THR A 158 6.37 -22.57 -5.13
N ILE A 159 7.42 -22.16 -5.84
CA ILE A 159 7.58 -20.78 -6.31
C ILE A 159 6.35 -20.35 -7.13
N GLU A 160 5.80 -21.26 -7.94
CA GLU A 160 4.59 -21.03 -8.71
C GLU A 160 3.34 -20.86 -7.85
N GLY A 161 3.20 -21.64 -6.77
CA GLY A 161 2.11 -21.49 -5.81
C GLY A 161 2.12 -20.12 -5.14
N ALA A 162 3.28 -19.68 -4.64
CA ALA A 162 3.44 -18.34 -4.06
C ALA A 162 3.18 -17.23 -5.08
N ARG A 163 3.66 -17.38 -6.32
CA ARG A 163 3.39 -16.45 -7.42
C ARG A 163 1.88 -16.35 -7.72
N ASN A 164 1.20 -17.48 -7.88
CA ASN A 164 -0.21 -17.53 -8.21
C ASN A 164 -1.05 -16.89 -7.10
N PHE A 165 -0.67 -17.06 -5.82
CA PHE A 165 -1.31 -16.37 -4.70
C PHE A 165 -1.21 -14.83 -4.82
N VAL A 166 -0.01 -14.30 -5.09
CA VAL A 166 0.19 -12.85 -5.26
C VAL A 166 -0.62 -12.31 -6.45
N ILE A 167 -0.65 -13.06 -7.55
CA ILE A 167 -1.44 -12.70 -8.74
C ILE A 167 -2.94 -12.70 -8.40
N SER A 168 -3.45 -13.73 -7.73
CA SER A 168 -4.86 -13.80 -7.30
C SER A 168 -5.23 -12.64 -6.39
N TYR A 169 -4.39 -12.31 -5.41
CA TYR A 169 -4.59 -11.15 -4.57
C TYR A 169 -4.60 -9.85 -5.38
N GLY A 170 -3.67 -9.68 -6.32
CA GLY A 170 -3.64 -8.53 -7.23
C GLY A 170 -4.91 -8.39 -8.09
N MET A 171 -5.42 -9.51 -8.63
CA MET A 171 -6.68 -9.52 -9.38
C MET A 171 -7.87 -9.12 -8.51
N LEU A 172 -7.93 -9.57 -7.25
CA LEU A 172 -8.95 -9.15 -6.31
C LEU A 172 -8.85 -7.66 -5.98
N CYS A 173 -7.64 -7.10 -5.83
CA CYS A 173 -7.44 -5.66 -5.67
C CYS A 173 -7.94 -4.86 -6.88
N VAL A 174 -7.70 -5.34 -8.11
CA VAL A 174 -8.22 -4.72 -9.34
C VAL A 174 -9.74 -4.75 -9.37
N ALA A 175 -10.33 -5.94 -9.21
CA ALA A 175 -11.78 -6.12 -9.24
C ALA A 175 -12.49 -5.31 -8.13
N SER A 176 -11.91 -5.29 -6.94
CA SER A 176 -12.45 -4.52 -5.82
C SER A 176 -12.34 -3.02 -6.05
N GLY A 177 -11.17 -2.51 -6.43
CA GLY A 177 -10.93 -1.08 -6.60
C GLY A 177 -11.67 -0.46 -7.80
N MET A 178 -11.84 -1.21 -8.89
CA MET A 178 -12.53 -0.73 -10.10
C MET A 178 -14.05 -0.79 -10.00
N SER A 179 -14.59 -1.85 -9.38
CA SER A 179 -16.03 -2.14 -9.47
C SER A 179 -16.70 -2.28 -8.10
N LEU A 180 -16.19 -3.16 -7.23
CA LEU A 180 -16.89 -3.50 -5.98
C LEU A 180 -16.93 -2.33 -5.00
N THR A 181 -15.79 -1.70 -4.73
CA THR A 181 -15.70 -0.59 -3.77
C THR A 181 -16.53 0.61 -4.23
N PRO A 182 -16.44 1.08 -5.50
CA PRO A 182 -17.36 2.08 -6.02
C PRO A 182 -18.84 1.74 -5.86
N TYR A 183 -19.22 0.49 -6.17
CA TYR A 183 -20.60 0.03 -6.04
C TYR A 183 -21.08 0.07 -4.58
N LEU A 184 -20.27 -0.45 -3.65
CA LEU A 184 -20.58 -0.46 -2.22
C LEU A 184 -20.62 0.95 -1.64
N LEU A 185 -19.73 1.86 -2.06
CA LEU A 185 -19.74 3.26 -1.61
C LEU A 185 -20.97 4.04 -2.07
N ARG A 186 -21.56 3.66 -3.21
CA ARG A 186 -22.81 4.25 -3.72
C ARG A 186 -24.06 3.73 -3.02
N THR A 187 -24.02 2.47 -2.57
CA THR A 187 -25.20 1.76 -2.04
C THR A 187 -25.26 1.74 -0.52
N LEU A 188 -24.12 1.74 0.17
CA LEU A 188 -24.04 1.63 1.63
C LEU A 188 -23.71 2.97 2.29
N SER A 189 -24.17 3.13 3.53
CA SER A 189 -23.69 4.22 4.39
C SER A 189 -22.21 4.01 4.76
N PRO A 190 -21.45 5.05 5.12
CA PRO A 190 -20.05 4.92 5.52
C PRO A 190 -19.83 3.90 6.66
N ARG A 191 -20.77 3.84 7.62
CA ARG A 191 -20.74 2.88 8.71
C ARG A 191 -20.97 1.46 8.21
N ALA A 192 -22.01 1.23 7.40
CA ALA A 192 -22.31 -0.09 6.85
C ALA A 192 -21.18 -0.62 5.96
N PHE A 193 -20.61 0.24 5.11
CA PHE A 193 -19.43 -0.07 4.30
C PHE A 193 -18.27 -0.53 5.18
N THR A 194 -17.92 0.26 6.19
CA THR A 194 -16.79 -0.05 7.09
C THR A 194 -17.03 -1.31 7.91
N THR A 195 -18.25 -1.54 8.40
CA THR A 195 -18.60 -2.77 9.12
C THR A 195 -18.49 -3.99 8.21
N LEU A 196 -18.99 -3.90 6.98
CA LEU A 196 -18.94 -4.98 6.02
C LEU A 196 -17.48 -5.34 5.65
N THR A 197 -16.65 -4.34 5.34
CA THR A 197 -15.24 -4.57 4.98
C THR A 197 -14.44 -5.11 6.16
N ASN A 198 -14.67 -4.62 7.38
CA ASN A 198 -14.04 -5.18 8.58
C ASN A 198 -14.48 -6.61 8.86
N LEU A 199 -15.75 -6.96 8.62
CA LEU A 199 -16.24 -8.33 8.75
C LEU A 199 -15.55 -9.26 7.75
N PHE A 200 -15.45 -8.86 6.48
CA PHE A 200 -14.72 -9.64 5.47
C PHE A 200 -13.24 -9.78 5.81
N ASN A 201 -12.58 -8.71 6.29
CA ASN A 201 -11.20 -8.80 6.76
C ASN A 201 -11.06 -9.80 7.91
N PHE A 202 -11.95 -9.73 8.92
CA PHE A 202 -11.94 -10.67 10.03
C PHE A 202 -12.12 -12.12 9.56
N LEU A 203 -13.12 -12.36 8.70
CA LEU A 203 -13.37 -13.70 8.13
C LEU A 203 -12.17 -14.20 7.32
N GLY A 204 -11.57 -13.34 6.48
CA GLY A 204 -10.38 -13.69 5.71
C GLY A 204 -9.22 -14.12 6.60
N PHE A 205 -8.86 -13.31 7.60
CA PHE A 205 -7.80 -13.67 8.55
C PHE A 205 -8.13 -14.90 9.39
N ALA A 206 -9.40 -15.09 9.79
CA ALA A 206 -9.83 -16.27 10.52
C ALA A 206 -9.70 -17.56 9.68
N ILE A 207 -10.04 -17.48 8.39
CA ILE A 207 -9.88 -18.59 7.44
C ILE A 207 -8.39 -18.88 7.24
N ARG A 208 -7.57 -17.84 7.04
CA ARG A 208 -6.12 -17.96 6.86
C ARG A 208 -5.38 -18.55 8.06
N GLY A 209 -5.91 -18.34 9.26
CA GLY A 209 -5.40 -18.94 10.50
C GLY A 209 -5.72 -20.43 10.67
N ARG A 210 -6.66 -20.98 9.87
CA ARG A 210 -7.02 -22.41 9.92
C ARG A 210 -6.01 -23.22 9.10
N GLN A 211 -5.50 -24.32 9.66
CA GLN A 211 -4.48 -25.16 9.01
C GLN A 211 -4.95 -25.67 7.63
N GLY A 212 -4.15 -25.41 6.58
CA GLY A 212 -4.33 -25.96 5.24
C GLY A 212 -3.98 -24.97 4.13
N ALA A 213 -3.26 -25.43 3.10
CA ALA A 213 -2.83 -24.62 1.96
C ALA A 213 -3.98 -23.93 1.20
N LEU A 214 -5.15 -24.59 1.12
CA LEU A 214 -6.34 -24.04 0.45
C LEU A 214 -6.93 -22.83 1.19
N PHE A 215 -6.94 -22.86 2.51
CA PHE A 215 -7.54 -21.80 3.34
C PHE A 215 -6.67 -20.54 3.39
N PHE A 216 -5.35 -20.67 3.23
CA PHE A 216 -4.47 -19.52 3.11
C PHE A 216 -4.70 -18.72 1.81
N ILE A 217 -5.15 -19.39 0.74
CA ILE A 217 -5.47 -18.75 -0.55
C ILE A 217 -6.83 -18.04 -0.51
N LEU A 218 -7.78 -18.60 0.25
CA LEU A 218 -9.15 -18.09 0.36
C LEU A 218 -9.33 -16.97 1.39
N GLY A 219 -8.37 -16.80 2.31
CA GLY A 219 -8.38 -15.76 3.35
C GLY A 219 -7.44 -14.60 3.07
#